data_AF-A0A0M1J6R2-F1
#
_entry.id   AF-A0A0M1J6R2-F1
#
_cell.length_a   1.000
_cell.length_b   1.000
_cell.length_c   1.000
_cell.angle_alpha   90.00
_cell.angle_beta   90.00
_cell.angle_gamma   90.00
#
_symmetry.space_group_name_H-M   'P 1'
#
loop_
_entity.id
_entity.type
_entity.pdbx_description
1 polymer ?
#
loop_
_entity_poly.entity_id
_entity_poly.type
_entity_poly.pdbx_seq_one_letter_code
_entity_poly.pdbx_strand_id
1 'polypeptide(L)'
;CSVLAVERVPKHEVNRYGIVETRSDQDGTQWVTSIVEKPHPDATQSNLAVVGRYILTPAIFDKLIVTKRGTGGEIQLTDAIFALLQDEPVIAYQFDGKRYDCGSKLGYLQATVEYALAHKDLGNDFADYLKNLTL
;
A
#
# COMPACT_ATOMS: atom_id res chain seq x y z
N CYS A 1 12.94 -12.89 8.09
CA CYS A 1 11.91 -11.93 8.51
C CYS A 1 11.36 -11.26 7.27
N SER A 2 10.04 -11.26 7.12
CA SER A 2 9.35 -10.63 6.00
C SER A 2 9.09 -9.15 6.26
N VAL A 3 9.00 -8.34 5.21
CA VAL A 3 8.82 -6.88 5.29
C VAL A 3 7.73 -6.44 4.29
N LEU A 4 6.80 -5.61 4.75
CA LEU A 4 5.75 -4.98 3.96
C LEU A 4 6.01 -3.48 3.88
N ALA A 5 6.08 -2.92 2.67
CA ALA A 5 6.06 -1.47 2.54
C ALA A 5 4.63 -0.95 2.78
N VAL A 6 4.51 0.10 3.60
CA VAL A 6 3.22 0.71 3.95
C VAL A 6 3.25 2.23 3.80
N GLU A 7 2.07 2.82 3.65
CA GLU A 7 1.83 4.26 3.74
C GLU A 7 0.55 4.56 4.50
N ARG A 8 0.42 5.79 5.01
CA ARG A 8 -0.86 6.25 5.55
C ARG A 8 -1.76 6.73 4.43
N VAL A 9 -2.97 6.19 4.39
CA VAL A 9 -4.03 6.63 3.47
C VAL A 9 -5.15 7.35 4.23
N PRO A 10 -5.96 8.19 3.57
CA PRO A 10 -7.17 8.74 4.17
C PRO A 10 -8.11 7.61 4.64
N LYS A 11 -8.79 7.79 5.78
CA LYS A 11 -9.61 6.74 6.39
C LYS A 11 -10.73 6.22 5.49
N HIS A 12 -11.28 7.07 4.63
CA HIS A 12 -12.34 6.69 3.68
C HIS A 12 -11.83 5.86 2.50
N GLU A 13 -10.51 5.74 2.31
CA GLU A 13 -9.90 4.95 1.23
C GLU A 13 -9.41 3.56 1.70
N VAL A 14 -9.54 3.23 2.98
CA VAL A 14 -8.96 1.99 3.53
C VAL A 14 -9.55 0.73 2.90
N ASN A 15 -10.78 0.78 2.42
CA ASN A 15 -11.45 -0.32 1.70
C ASN A 15 -10.88 -0.60 0.30
N ARG A 16 -9.90 0.19 -0.16
CA ARG A 16 -9.23 0.00 -1.46
C ARG A 16 -7.95 -0.83 -1.34
N TYR A 17 -7.44 -1.05 -0.13
CA TYR A 17 -6.11 -1.58 0.12
C TYR A 17 -6.12 -2.70 1.16
N GLY A 18 -5.03 -3.48 1.23
CA GLY A 18 -4.71 -4.29 2.40
C GLY A 18 -4.24 -3.37 3.53
N ILE A 19 -4.91 -3.42 4.69
CA ILE A 19 -4.60 -2.57 5.84
C ILE A 19 -3.92 -3.40 6.91
N VAL A 20 -2.81 -2.88 7.43
CA VAL A 20 -2.07 -3.50 8.54
C VAL A 20 -2.35 -2.79 9.86
N GLU A 21 -2.40 -3.58 10.93
CA GLU A 21 -2.24 -3.11 12.29
C GLU A 21 -0.83 -3.39 12.76
N THR A 22 -0.24 -2.46 13.51
CA THR A 22 1.14 -2.56 13.97
C THR A 22 1.27 -2.30 15.46
N ARG A 23 2.30 -2.88 16.06
CA ARG A 23 2.83 -2.50 17.36
C ARG A 23 4.26 -2.00 17.20
N SER A 24 4.61 -0.95 17.92
CA SER A 24 5.99 -0.42 17.92
C SER A 24 6.80 -1.06 19.04
N ASP A 25 8.06 -1.40 18.79
CA ASP A 25 9.02 -1.71 19.86
C ASP A 25 9.72 -0.45 20.39
N GLN A 26 10.61 -0.62 21.36
CA GLN A 26 11.35 0.48 21.99
C GLN A 26 12.27 1.21 21.00
N ASP A 27 12.72 0.53 19.95
CA ASP A 27 13.64 1.06 18.94
C ASP A 27 12.89 1.71 17.76
N GLY A 28 11.55 1.70 17.80
CA GLY A 28 10.67 2.31 16.80
C GLY A 28 10.29 1.38 15.63
N THR A 29 10.73 0.12 15.63
CA THR A 29 10.35 -0.85 14.60
C THR A 29 8.86 -1.15 14.68
N GLN A 30 8.16 -1.06 13.55
CA GLN A 30 6.74 -1.38 13.45
C GLN A 30 6.57 -2.86 13.09
N TRP A 31 6.09 -3.64 14.04
CA TRP A 31 5.78 -5.06 13.84
C TRP A 31 4.32 -5.23 13.47
N VAL A 32 4.03 -5.95 12.39
CA VAL A 32 2.66 -6.23 11.95
C VAL A 32 2.01 -7.21 12.93
N THR A 33 0.82 -6.86 13.41
CA THR A 33 0.01 -7.69 14.30
C THR A 33 -1.20 -8.29 13.58
N SER A 34 -1.68 -7.62 12.54
CA SER A 34 -2.80 -8.07 11.72
C SER A 34 -2.71 -7.44 10.33
N ILE A 35 -3.30 -8.10 9.35
CA ILE A 35 -3.48 -7.60 7.98
C ILE A 35 -4.83 -8.06 7.45
N VAL A 36 -5.58 -7.16 6.83
CA VAL A 36 -6.91 -7.46 6.28
C VAL A 36 -7.04 -6.86 4.88
N GLU A 37 -7.53 -7.65 3.92
CA GLU A 37 -7.81 -7.19 2.56
C GLU A 37 -9.07 -6.33 2.52
N LYS A 38 -8.95 -5.08 2.05
CA LYS A 38 -10.07 -4.19 1.74
C LYS A 38 -11.13 -4.15 2.86
N PRO A 39 -10.74 -3.87 4.12
CA PRO A 39 -11.66 -3.88 5.24
C PRO A 39 -12.71 -2.77 5.08
N HIS A 40 -13.87 -2.99 5.68
CA HIS A 40 -14.81 -1.89 5.89
C HIS A 40 -14.13 -0.80 6.75
N PRO A 41 -14.35 0.51 6.50
CA PRO A 41 -13.70 1.57 7.27
C PRO A 41 -13.86 1.46 8.79
N ASP A 42 -14.99 0.93 9.26
CA ASP A 42 -15.30 0.70 10.68
C ASP A 42 -14.68 -0.58 11.25
N ALA A 43 -14.19 -1.49 10.40
CA ALA A 43 -13.64 -2.78 10.81
C ALA A 43 -12.14 -2.72 11.17
N THR A 44 -11.50 -1.56 11.02
CA THR A 44 -10.10 -1.35 11.38
C THR A 44 -9.93 -0.01 12.07
N GLN A 45 -8.99 0.08 13.02
CA GLN A 45 -8.59 1.37 13.61
C GLN A 45 -7.38 1.98 12.88
N SER A 46 -6.64 1.18 12.13
CA SER A 46 -5.48 1.63 11.36
C SER A 46 -5.86 2.30 10.03
N ASN A 47 -4.90 3.02 9.46
CA ASN A 47 -4.93 3.53 8.10
C ASN A 47 -3.60 3.30 7.37
N LEU A 48 -2.79 2.35 7.85
CA LEU A 48 -1.56 1.92 7.20
C LEU A 48 -1.89 0.91 6.09
N ALA A 49 -1.84 1.37 4.85
CA ALA A 49 -2.09 0.58 3.66
C ALA A 49 -0.80 -0.03 3.10
N VAL A 50 -0.87 -1.27 2.64
CA VAL A 50 0.25 -1.93 1.95
C VAL A 50 0.37 -1.42 0.51
N VAL A 51 1.58 -1.02 0.11
CA VAL A 51 1.82 -0.34 -1.18
C VAL A 51 2.30 -1.23 -2.32
N GLY A 52 2.06 -2.53 -2.22
CA GLY A 52 2.41 -3.47 -3.28
C GLY A 52 3.91 -3.71 -3.42
N ARG A 53 4.69 -3.57 -2.33
CA ARG A 53 6.10 -3.94 -2.27
C ARG A 53 6.33 -4.82 -1.05
N TYR A 54 6.90 -5.99 -1.29
CA TYR A 54 7.00 -7.07 -0.32
C TYR A 54 8.39 -7.70 -0.40
N ILE A 55 9.00 -7.98 0.74
CA ILE A 55 10.09 -8.92 0.88
C ILE A 55 9.56 -10.05 1.76
N LEU A 56 9.27 -11.21 1.18
CA LEU A 56 8.65 -12.31 1.89
C LEU A 56 9.63 -13.47 2.00
N THR A 57 9.66 -14.12 3.16
CA THR A 57 10.39 -15.38 3.31
C THR A 57 9.75 -16.47 2.46
N PRO A 58 10.49 -17.54 2.08
CA PRO A 58 9.94 -18.63 1.28
C PRO A 58 8.73 -19.32 1.92
N ALA A 59 8.57 -19.27 3.24
CA ALA A 59 7.42 -19.83 3.95
C ALA A 59 6.07 -19.28 3.46
N ILE A 60 6.04 -18.11 2.81
CA ILE A 60 4.81 -17.59 2.20
C ILE A 60 4.22 -18.54 1.15
N PHE A 61 5.05 -19.30 0.42
CA PHE A 61 4.56 -20.20 -0.62
C PHE A 61 3.74 -21.35 -0.02
N ASP A 62 4.16 -21.87 1.13
CA ASP A 62 3.41 -22.91 1.86
C ASP A 62 2.04 -22.36 2.32
N LYS A 63 2.00 -21.09 2.75
CA LYS A 63 0.74 -20.42 3.11
C LYS A 63 -0.15 -20.20 1.89
N LEU A 64 0.41 -19.77 0.76
CA LEU A 64 -0.35 -19.53 -0.47
C LEU A 64 -1.00 -20.80 -1.02
N ILE A 65 -0.32 -21.94 -0.96
CA ILE A 65 -0.84 -23.23 -1.45
C ILE A 65 -2.15 -23.63 -0.77
N VAL A 66 -2.29 -23.34 0.53
CA VAL A 66 -3.47 -23.69 1.33
C VAL A 66 -4.49 -22.54 1.46
N THR A 67 -4.14 -21.35 0.97
CA THR A 67 -5.00 -20.17 1.05
C THR A 67 -6.24 -20.35 0.18
N LYS A 68 -7.41 -20.22 0.79
CA LYS A 68 -8.70 -20.32 0.09
C LYS A 68 -9.02 -19.00 -0.62
N ARG A 69 -10.01 -19.06 -1.52
CA ARG A 69 -10.56 -17.85 -2.15
C ARG A 69 -11.22 -16.98 -1.07
N GLY A 70 -10.78 -15.74 -0.96
CA GLY A 70 -11.26 -14.72 -0.04
C GLY A 70 -12.05 -13.63 -0.77
N THR A 71 -11.72 -12.39 -0.48
CA THR A 71 -12.37 -11.20 -1.07
C THR A 71 -12.38 -11.27 -2.59
N GLY A 72 -13.56 -11.05 -3.19
CA GLY A 72 -13.74 -11.10 -4.65
C GLY A 72 -13.69 -12.51 -5.27
N GLY A 73 -13.62 -13.57 -4.46
CA GLY A 73 -13.49 -14.94 -4.96
C GLY A 73 -12.10 -15.29 -5.48
N GLU A 74 -11.09 -14.50 -5.13
CA GLU A 74 -9.68 -14.69 -5.52
C GLU A 74 -8.84 -15.18 -4.34
N ILE A 75 -7.70 -15.83 -4.63
CA ILE A 75 -6.72 -16.17 -3.59
C ILE A 75 -5.93 -14.90 -3.28
N GLN A 76 -6.06 -14.39 -2.05
CA GLN A 76 -5.45 -13.12 -1.65
C GLN A 76 -4.10 -13.35 -0.98
N LEU A 77 -3.10 -12.56 -1.38
CA LEU A 77 -1.78 -12.58 -0.75
C LEU A 77 -1.86 -12.11 0.72
N THR A 78 -2.77 -11.19 1.03
CA THR A 78 -3.00 -10.66 2.39
C THR A 78 -3.48 -11.75 3.35
N ASP A 79 -4.35 -12.66 2.90
CA ASP A 79 -4.79 -13.82 3.69
C ASP A 79 -3.61 -14.78 3.96
N ALA A 80 -2.74 -14.99 2.97
CA ALA A 80 -1.54 -15.81 3.14
C ALA A 80 -0.52 -15.15 4.09
N ILE A 81 -0.34 -13.83 4.03
CA ILE A 81 0.50 -13.08 4.96
C ILE A 81 -0.09 -13.15 6.38
N PHE A 82 -1.41 -13.05 6.52
CA PHE A 82 -2.06 -13.21 7.83
C PHE A 82 -1.77 -14.59 8.43
N ALA A 83 -1.80 -15.65 7.62
CA ALA A 83 -1.41 -16.98 8.05
C ALA A 83 0.10 -17.12 8.34
N LEU A 84 0.96 -16.36 7.63
CA LEU A 84 2.40 -16.30 7.88
C LEU A 84 2.74 -15.64 9.23
N LEU A 85 1.95 -14.65 9.67
CA LEU A 85 2.13 -13.97 10.97
C LEU A 85 2.07 -14.93 12.18
N GLN A 86 1.48 -16.12 12.01
CA GLN A 86 1.41 -17.14 13.06
C GLN A 86 2.74 -17.89 13.25
N ASP A 87 3.60 -17.88 12.25
CA ASP A 87 4.84 -18.65 12.23
C ASP A 87 6.07 -17.75 12.43
N GLU A 88 6.03 -16.53 11.88
CA GLU A 88 7.16 -15.61 11.94
C GLU A 88 6.74 -14.14 12.02
N PRO A 89 7.61 -13.28 12.59
CA PRO A 89 7.33 -11.86 12.65
C PRO A 89 7.51 -11.18 11.28
N VAL A 90 6.65 -10.20 11.02
CA VAL A 90 6.65 -9.38 9.80
C VAL A 90 6.78 -7.91 10.19
N ILE A 91 7.63 -7.17 9.49
CA ILE A 91 7.86 -5.74 9.72
C ILE A 91 7.00 -4.92 8.75
N ALA A 92 6.37 -3.86 9.25
CA ALA A 92 5.80 -2.79 8.44
C ALA A 92 6.84 -1.69 8.27
N TYR A 93 7.26 -1.46 7.02
CA TYR A 93 8.18 -0.38 6.68
C TYR A 93 7.39 0.76 6.06
N GLN A 94 7.22 1.85 6.80
CA GLN A 94 6.63 3.07 6.24
C GLN A 94 7.67 3.71 5.31
N PHE A 95 7.46 3.61 3.99
CA PHE A 95 8.44 4.14 3.05
C PHE A 95 8.40 5.67 3.03
N ASP A 96 9.55 6.27 2.78
CA ASP A 96 9.69 7.71 2.57
C ASP A 96 9.59 8.01 1.07
N GLY A 97 8.60 8.81 0.70
CA GLY A 97 8.34 9.20 -0.68
C GLY A 97 6.86 9.41 -0.97
N LYS A 98 6.57 9.73 -2.23
CA LYS A 98 5.21 9.91 -2.73
C LYS A 98 4.84 8.77 -3.68
N ARG A 99 3.82 8.01 -3.32
CA ARG A 99 3.19 7.03 -4.22
C ARG A 99 2.08 7.70 -5.02
N TYR A 100 1.96 7.29 -6.27
CA TYR A 100 0.82 7.59 -7.11
C TYR A 100 0.04 6.31 -7.39
N ASP A 101 -1.28 6.32 -7.11
CA ASP A 101 -2.16 5.21 -7.48
C ASP A 101 -2.59 5.33 -8.94
N CYS A 102 -1.74 4.85 -9.84
CA CYS A 102 -2.02 4.76 -11.27
C CYS A 102 -3.06 3.70 -11.64
N GLY A 103 -3.57 2.91 -10.68
CA GLY A 103 -4.73 2.04 -10.89
C GLY A 103 -6.04 2.84 -10.96
N SER A 104 -6.07 4.05 -10.40
CA SER A 104 -7.21 4.96 -10.50
C SER A 104 -7.02 5.99 -11.61
N LYS A 105 -8.10 6.33 -12.33
CA LYS A 105 -8.06 7.34 -13.42
C LYS A 105 -7.56 8.69 -12.92
N LEU A 106 -8.03 9.14 -11.75
CA LEU A 106 -7.61 10.40 -11.16
C LEU A 106 -6.14 10.37 -10.73
N GLY A 107 -5.71 9.30 -10.04
CA GLY A 107 -4.32 9.15 -9.61
C GLY A 107 -3.34 9.06 -10.79
N TYR A 108 -3.75 8.42 -11.89
CA TYR A 108 -3.00 8.43 -13.15
C TYR A 108 -2.81 9.84 -13.72
N LEU A 109 -3.87 10.66 -13.75
CA LEU A 109 -3.77 12.05 -14.22
C LEU A 109 -2.88 12.90 -13.31
N GLN A 110 -3.01 12.75 -11.99
CA GLN A 110 -2.16 13.43 -11.01
C GLN A 110 -0.69 13.07 -11.21
N ALA A 111 -0.39 11.77 -11.34
CA ALA A 111 0.97 11.29 -11.63
C ALA A 111 1.51 11.91 -12.91
N THR A 112 0.69 11.92 -13.98
CA THR A 112 1.08 12.47 -15.28
C THR A 112 1.44 13.94 -15.18
N VAL A 113 0.61 14.74 -14.51
CA VAL A 113 0.87 16.18 -14.34
C VAL A 113 2.13 16.42 -13.53
N GLU A 114 2.31 15.73 -12.39
CA GLU A 114 3.47 15.97 -11.53
C GLU A 114 4.79 15.50 -12.18
N TYR A 115 4.78 14.37 -12.89
CA TYR A 115 5.95 13.93 -13.65
C TYR A 115 6.24 14.83 -14.85
N ALA A 116 5.22 15.37 -15.52
CA ALA A 116 5.41 16.33 -16.60
C ALA A 116 6.04 17.62 -16.09
N LEU A 117 5.59 18.14 -14.94
CA LEU A 117 6.18 19.31 -14.28
C LEU A 117 7.61 19.08 -13.80
N ALA A 118 7.96 17.85 -13.41
CA ALA A 118 9.32 17.47 -13.03
C ALA A 118 10.24 17.18 -14.23
N HIS A 119 9.72 17.16 -15.46
CA HIS A 119 10.50 16.80 -16.65
C HIS A 119 11.54 17.86 -16.98
N LYS A 120 12.81 17.46 -17.17
CA LYS A 120 13.95 18.37 -17.38
C LYS A 120 13.76 19.32 -18.57
N ASP A 121 13.22 18.80 -19.67
CA ASP A 121 13.10 19.55 -20.92
C ASP A 121 11.71 20.20 -21.13
N LEU A 122 10.68 19.74 -20.41
CA LEU A 122 9.27 20.10 -20.68
C LEU A 122 8.59 20.76 -19.49
N GLY A 123 9.16 20.65 -18.29
CA GLY A 123 8.51 21.05 -17.05
C GLY A 123 8.18 22.53 -16.99
N ASN A 124 9.09 23.40 -17.46
CA ASN A 124 8.88 24.84 -17.48
C ASN A 124 7.74 25.24 -18.44
N ASP A 125 7.82 24.80 -19.70
CA ASP A 125 6.81 25.11 -20.72
C ASP A 125 5.43 24.56 -20.33
N PHE A 126 5.38 23.35 -19.76
CA PHE A 126 4.15 22.74 -19.29
C PHE A 126 3.57 23.46 -18.06
N ALA A 127 4.42 23.90 -17.13
CA ALA A 127 3.98 24.70 -15.98
C ALA A 127 3.35 26.03 -16.44
N ASP A 128 3.94 26.69 -17.43
CA ASP A 128 3.42 27.94 -17.97
C ASP A 128 2.12 27.74 -18.75
N TYR A 129 1.97 26.63 -19.48
CA TYR A 129 0.68 26.24 -20.05
C TYR A 129 -0.40 26.10 -18.97
N LEU A 130 -0.12 25.37 -17.88
CA LEU A 130 -1.10 25.14 -16.81
C LEU A 130 -1.52 26.42 -16.07
N LYS A 131 -0.60 27.37 -15.85
CA LYS A 131 -0.93 28.67 -15.21
C LYS A 131 -1.87 29.54 -16.05
N ASN A 132 -1.79 29.40 -17.37
CA ASN A 132 -2.60 30.16 -18.32
C ASN A 132 -3.88 29.40 -18.75
N LEU A 133 -4.14 28.22 -18.19
CA LEU A 133 -5.32 27.43 -18.50
C LEU A 133 -6.57 28.05 -17.87
N THR A 134 -7.50 28.53 -18.70
CA THR A 134 -8.84 28.97 -18.27
C THR A 134 -9.82 27.80 -18.35
N LEU A 135 -10.51 27.51 -17.25
CA LEU A 135 -11.49 26.43 -17.12
C LEU A 135 -12.93 26.95 -17.12
#